data_AF-A0CQ54-F1
#
_entry.id   AF-A0CQ54-F1
#
_cell.length_a   1.000
_cell.length_b   1.000
_cell.length_c   1.000
_cell.angle_alpha   90.00
_cell.angle_beta   90.00
_cell.angle_gamma   90.00
#
_symmetry.space_group_name_H-M   'P 1'
#
loop_
_entity.id
_entity.type
_entity.pdbx_description
1 polymer ?
#
loop_
_entity_poly.entity_id
_entity_poly.type
_entity_poly.pdbx_seq_one_letter_code
_entity_poly.pdbx_strand_id
1 'polypeptide(L)'
;MELEKTLYRVQERILTHQYVPQFTNICSTILLSMASINLLILWGLSTRNINQVEFDQNHRDYLYHYTIVDGDNTLLTMKYSSTPELLHLKTELLQQHNFTIININVDYNSFFESHLQALLSQATNLETVFLHDVAYSINSNIYVKNNSTNQTFHWRQKQDVAQNYTQKVSQNLWEFVVITLGLFISSAVSSLYIKITIICAPVIIIIMLEVSYLFGNRQIFPIFLARAFPWIGLYLNILDRTQRSKKQLIIAFTLMLFLIYFIYLSSIFIGSYLLFKAQVPYGLEDNFFGLVTVNEFASLLFLRTRTSLYFVPKFTIIFYYLFLWYVRSTSKITTFILDYGFYSLAMLSLSYACFGTFCLFIFIYEIPSLGWNPLSFYTPTLDRPRCYYLPVFSMNWVNELPQLWTMFYPLHGRRFFQIQNLALVDRNFPLLNNLLDIEMQEQQ
;
A
#
# COMPACT_ATOMS: atom_id res chain seq x y z
N MET A 1 8.88 25.18 -1.53
CA MET A 1 9.37 25.05 -2.93
C MET A 1 10.69 24.27 -3.04
N GLU A 2 11.69 24.56 -2.21
CA GLU A 2 13.04 23.98 -2.35
C GLU A 2 13.11 22.45 -2.17
N LEU A 3 12.29 21.85 -1.30
CA LEU A 3 12.16 20.39 -1.20
C LEU A 3 11.82 19.75 -2.56
N GLU A 4 10.82 20.30 -3.25
CA GLU A 4 10.38 19.79 -4.55
C GLU A 4 11.47 19.92 -5.62
N LYS A 5 12.31 20.95 -5.55
CA LYS A 5 13.46 21.11 -6.46
C LYS A 5 14.52 20.05 -6.20
N THR A 6 14.83 19.79 -4.93
CA THR A 6 15.78 18.73 -4.55
C THR A 6 15.28 17.38 -5.04
N LEU A 7 13.99 17.08 -4.85
CA LEU A 7 13.38 15.86 -5.35
C LEU A 7 13.40 15.79 -6.89
N TYR A 8 13.14 16.91 -7.59
CA TYR A 8 13.25 16.99 -9.05
C TYR A 8 14.67 16.69 -9.54
N ARG A 9 15.71 17.25 -8.92
CA ARG A 9 17.12 16.97 -9.30
C ARG A 9 17.47 15.50 -9.12
N VAL A 10 17.00 14.88 -8.04
CA VAL A 10 17.22 13.45 -7.77
C VAL A 10 16.51 12.63 -8.85
N GLN A 11 15.25 12.94 -9.15
CA GLN A 11 14.49 12.27 -10.19
C GLN A 11 15.14 12.42 -11.57
N GLU A 12 15.49 13.64 -11.97
CA GLU A 12 16.16 13.92 -13.25
C GLU A 12 17.44 13.11 -13.38
N ARG A 13 18.27 13.07 -12.34
CA ARG A 13 19.49 12.24 -12.32
C ARG A 13 19.22 10.75 -12.45
N ILE A 14 18.14 10.25 -11.86
CA ILE A 14 17.73 8.84 -11.99
C ILE A 14 17.24 8.58 -13.42
N LEU A 15 16.31 9.39 -13.92
CA LEU A 15 15.62 9.17 -15.19
C LEU A 15 16.50 9.43 -16.43
N THR A 16 17.54 10.27 -16.32
CA THR A 16 18.53 10.51 -17.39
C THR A 16 19.53 9.37 -17.57
N HIS A 17 19.56 8.39 -16.67
CA HIS A 17 20.51 7.29 -16.78
C HIS A 17 20.19 6.39 -17.99
N GLN A 18 21.20 6.08 -18.80
CA GLN A 18 21.07 5.42 -20.11
C GLN A 18 20.22 4.12 -20.12
N TYR A 19 20.25 3.35 -19.03
CA TYR A 19 19.52 2.07 -18.94
C TYR A 19 18.09 2.20 -18.39
N VAL A 20 17.71 3.35 -17.83
CA VAL A 20 16.41 3.51 -17.17
C VAL A 20 15.22 3.42 -18.12
N PRO A 21 15.24 3.96 -19.35
CA PRO A 21 14.14 3.79 -20.30
C PRO A 21 13.90 2.32 -20.67
N GLN A 22 14.97 1.58 -20.96
CA GLN A 22 14.88 0.15 -21.29
C GLN A 22 14.40 -0.66 -20.08
N PHE A 23 14.98 -0.40 -18.90
CA PHE A 23 14.60 -1.07 -17.66
C PHE A 23 13.13 -0.84 -17.29
N THR A 24 12.66 0.41 -17.34
CA THR A 24 11.26 0.73 -16.99
C THR A 24 10.26 0.12 -17.95
N ASN A 25 10.56 0.09 -19.25
CA ASN A 25 9.73 -0.60 -20.25
C ASN A 25 9.65 -2.11 -19.96
N ILE A 26 10.81 -2.78 -19.85
CA ILE A 26 10.88 -4.22 -19.56
C ILE A 26 10.17 -4.55 -18.24
N CYS A 27 10.46 -3.80 -17.18
CA CYS A 27 9.84 -3.97 -15.88
C CYS A 27 8.31 -3.83 -15.95
N SER A 28 7.79 -2.81 -16.67
CA SER A 28 6.35 -2.63 -16.82
C SER A 28 5.69 -3.82 -17.54
N THR A 29 6.29 -4.32 -18.63
CA THR A 29 5.75 -5.47 -19.37
C THR A 29 5.77 -6.75 -18.54
N ILE A 30 6.87 -7.03 -17.84
CA ILE A 30 6.99 -8.21 -16.98
C ILE A 30 5.97 -8.14 -15.85
N LEU A 31 5.89 -7.03 -15.11
CA LEU A 31 4.98 -6.90 -13.97
C LEU A 31 3.50 -7.00 -14.40
N LEU A 32 3.11 -6.33 -15.48
CA LEU A 32 1.73 -6.42 -15.98
C LEU A 32 1.40 -7.82 -16.51
N SER A 33 2.36 -8.51 -17.15
CA SER A 33 2.18 -9.90 -17.56
C SER A 33 2.02 -10.83 -16.36
N MET A 34 2.82 -10.66 -15.30
CA MET A 34 2.72 -11.43 -14.06
C MET A 34 1.40 -11.17 -13.33
N ALA A 35 0.93 -9.93 -13.29
CA ALA A 35 -0.40 -9.61 -12.77
C ALA A 35 -1.50 -10.36 -13.57
N SER A 36 -1.41 -10.36 -14.90
CA SER A 36 -2.37 -11.05 -15.77
C SER A 36 -2.34 -12.57 -15.58
N ILE A 37 -1.14 -13.16 -15.46
CA ILE A 37 -0.96 -14.58 -15.17
C ILE A 37 -1.55 -14.93 -13.80
N ASN A 38 -1.27 -14.12 -12.76
CA ASN A 38 -1.83 -14.34 -11.43
C ASN A 38 -3.37 -14.27 -11.42
N LEU A 39 -3.97 -13.35 -12.19
CA LEU A 39 -5.42 -13.29 -12.35
C LEU A 39 -5.97 -14.51 -13.08
N LEU A 40 -5.27 -15.04 -14.08
CA LEU A 40 -5.67 -16.26 -14.79
C LEU A 40 -5.56 -17.49 -13.87
N ILE A 41 -4.51 -17.58 -13.06
CA ILE A 41 -4.35 -18.63 -12.04
C ILE A 41 -5.48 -18.53 -11.00
N LEU A 42 -5.76 -17.33 -10.50
CA LEU A 42 -6.83 -17.08 -9.54
C LEU A 42 -8.19 -17.47 -10.13
N TRP A 43 -8.44 -17.13 -11.40
CA TRP A 43 -9.64 -17.55 -12.11
C TRP A 43 -9.72 -19.08 -12.24
N GLY A 44 -8.65 -19.74 -12.70
CA GLY A 44 -8.59 -21.19 -12.84
C GLY A 44 -8.81 -21.94 -11.53
N LEU A 45 -8.21 -21.45 -10.43
CA LEU A 45 -8.41 -21.98 -9.09
C LEU A 45 -9.84 -21.74 -8.57
N SER A 46 -10.45 -20.60 -8.89
CA SER A 46 -11.84 -20.30 -8.50
C SER A 46 -12.87 -21.15 -9.25
N THR A 47 -12.53 -21.64 -10.45
CA THR A 47 -13.37 -22.53 -11.26
C THR A 47 -13.06 -24.01 -11.07
N ARG A 48 -12.18 -24.35 -10.12
CA ARG A 48 -11.76 -25.72 -9.88
C ARG A 48 -12.92 -26.58 -9.39
N ASN A 49 -12.96 -27.85 -9.81
CA ASN A 49 -13.81 -28.84 -9.16
C ASN A 49 -13.38 -29.01 -7.70
N ILE A 50 -14.34 -28.86 -6.80
CA ILE A 50 -14.12 -29.02 -5.37
C ILE A 50 -14.11 -30.51 -5.05
N ASN A 51 -13.03 -30.99 -4.46
CA ASN A 51 -13.00 -32.34 -3.94
C ASN A 51 -13.84 -32.40 -2.68
N GLN A 52 -14.88 -33.24 -2.69
CA GLN A 52 -15.69 -33.44 -1.51
C GLN A 52 -14.88 -34.22 -0.47
N VAL A 53 -14.54 -33.55 0.63
CA VAL A 53 -13.94 -34.21 1.78
C VAL A 53 -15.07 -34.73 2.66
N GLU A 54 -15.25 -36.04 2.69
CA GLU A 54 -16.27 -36.68 3.50
C GLU A 54 -15.80 -36.74 4.97
N PHE A 55 -16.51 -36.02 5.83
CA PHE A 55 -16.37 -36.15 7.28
C PHE A 55 -17.69 -36.64 7.86
N ASP A 56 -17.63 -37.60 8.78
CA ASP A 56 -18.82 -38.02 9.50
C ASP A 56 -19.23 -36.91 10.48
N GLN A 57 -20.33 -36.23 10.15
CA GLN A 57 -20.84 -35.07 10.88
C GLN A 57 -21.58 -35.47 12.17
N ASN A 58 -21.97 -36.74 12.32
CA ASN A 58 -22.79 -37.19 13.44
C ASN A 58 -21.98 -37.44 14.72
N HIS A 59 -20.66 -37.57 14.61
CA HIS A 59 -19.80 -37.93 15.71
C HIS A 59 -19.02 -36.72 16.24
N ARG A 60 -19.52 -36.12 17.33
CA ARG A 60 -18.92 -34.92 17.96
C ARG A 60 -17.58 -35.18 18.66
N ASP A 61 -17.27 -36.45 18.92
CA ASP A 61 -16.09 -36.88 19.68
C ASP A 61 -14.90 -37.26 18.78
N TYR A 62 -15.00 -36.98 17.48
CA TYR A 62 -14.00 -37.39 16.49
C TYR A 62 -13.04 -36.24 16.21
N LEU A 63 -11.75 -36.52 16.36
CA LEU A 63 -10.68 -35.64 15.91
C LEU A 63 -10.06 -36.23 14.65
N TYR A 64 -10.18 -35.51 13.54
CA TYR A 64 -9.60 -35.94 12.28
C TYR A 64 -8.23 -35.30 12.10
N HIS A 65 -7.23 -36.11 11.80
CA HIS A 65 -5.93 -35.66 11.36
C HIS A 65 -5.82 -35.90 9.86
N TYR A 66 -5.91 -34.82 9.09
CA TYR A 66 -5.77 -34.87 7.65
C TYR A 66 -4.33 -34.54 7.28
N THR A 67 -3.63 -35.47 6.66
CA THR A 67 -2.26 -35.26 6.16
C THR A 67 -2.20 -35.43 4.66
N ILE A 68 -1.59 -34.45 4.00
CA ILE A 68 -1.25 -34.53 2.58
C ILE A 68 0.23 -34.88 2.49
N VAL A 69 0.52 -36.00 1.84
CA VAL A 69 1.86 -36.56 1.69
C VAL A 69 2.28 -36.58 0.23
N ASP A 70 3.56 -36.35 -0.04
CA ASP A 70 4.18 -36.58 -1.35
C ASP A 70 5.37 -37.51 -1.15
N GLY A 71 5.15 -38.81 -1.40
CA GLY A 71 6.07 -39.86 -0.98
C GLY A 71 6.23 -39.89 0.55
N ASP A 72 7.47 -39.73 1.03
CA ASP A 72 7.80 -39.72 2.46
C ASP A 72 7.66 -38.33 3.12
N ASN A 73 7.41 -37.28 2.32
CA ASN A 73 7.36 -35.91 2.81
C ASN A 73 5.92 -35.52 3.18
N THR A 74 5.74 -35.06 4.41
CA THR A 74 4.48 -34.44 4.85
C THR A 74 4.41 -32.99 4.39
N LEU A 75 3.49 -32.69 3.47
CA LEU A 75 3.33 -31.34 2.92
C LEU A 75 2.40 -30.47 3.77
N LEU A 76 1.32 -31.05 4.29
CA LEU A 76 0.35 -30.34 5.13
C LEU A 76 -0.27 -31.29 6.15
N THR A 77 -0.43 -30.81 7.39
CA THR A 77 -1.13 -31.54 8.45
C THR A 77 -2.17 -30.62 9.10
N MET A 78 -3.44 -30.97 8.95
CA MET A 78 -4.59 -30.23 9.46
C MET A 78 -5.34 -31.10 10.47
N LYS A 79 -5.79 -30.48 11.55
CA LYS A 79 -6.70 -31.10 12.52
C LYS A 79 -8.10 -30.57 12.30
N TYR A 80 -9.10 -31.43 12.25
CA TYR A 80 -10.50 -31.06 12.11
C TYR A 80 -11.32 -31.61 13.29
N SER A 81 -12.24 -30.80 13.79
CA SER A 81 -13.21 -31.16 14.82
C SER A 81 -14.49 -30.34 14.66
N SER A 82 -15.62 -30.90 15.08
CA SER A 82 -16.89 -30.17 15.23
C SER A 82 -16.93 -29.30 16.49
N THR A 83 -16.09 -29.61 17.48
CA THR A 83 -15.96 -28.88 18.75
C THR A 83 -14.58 -28.20 18.83
N PRO A 84 -14.52 -26.90 19.14
CA PRO A 84 -13.27 -26.15 19.14
C PRO A 84 -12.29 -26.63 20.22
N GLU A 85 -12.80 -27.08 21.36
CA GLU A 85 -11.98 -27.46 22.52
C GLU A 85 -11.04 -28.62 22.20
N LEU A 86 -11.51 -29.60 21.39
CA LEU A 86 -10.73 -30.79 21.02
C LEU A 86 -9.48 -30.46 20.21
N LEU A 87 -9.48 -29.36 19.44
CA LEU A 87 -8.32 -28.96 18.62
C LEU A 87 -7.13 -28.48 19.45
N HIS A 88 -7.39 -28.03 20.68
CA HIS A 88 -6.38 -27.47 21.58
C HIS A 88 -5.89 -28.47 22.63
N LEU A 89 -6.57 -29.61 22.79
CA LEU A 89 -6.16 -30.65 23.72
C LEU A 89 -4.86 -31.32 23.28
N LYS A 90 -4.04 -31.67 24.27
CA LYS A 90 -2.85 -32.51 24.06
C LYS A 90 -3.31 -33.94 23.72
N THR A 91 -2.54 -34.62 22.88
CA THR A 91 -2.79 -36.00 22.46
C THR A 91 -2.91 -36.97 23.64
N GLU A 92 -2.15 -36.75 24.71
CA GLU A 92 -2.20 -37.55 25.95
C GLU A 92 -3.58 -37.49 26.63
N LEU A 93 -4.18 -36.29 26.70
CA LEU A 93 -5.50 -36.08 27.31
C LEU A 93 -6.62 -36.66 26.44
N LEU A 94 -6.45 -36.58 25.12
CA LEU A 94 -7.39 -37.17 24.17
C LEU A 94 -7.46 -38.70 24.34
N GLN A 95 -6.29 -39.34 24.54
CA GLN A 95 -6.20 -40.78 24.80
C GLN A 95 -6.80 -41.19 26.15
N GLN A 96 -6.62 -40.38 27.20
CA GLN A 96 -7.19 -40.65 28.53
C GLN A 96 -8.72 -40.61 28.57
N HIS A 97 -9.33 -39.77 27.74
CA HIS A 97 -10.79 -39.59 27.68
C HIS A 97 -11.47 -40.40 26.57
N ASN A 98 -10.78 -41.36 25.95
CA ASN A 98 -11.30 -42.22 24.88
C ASN A 98 -11.85 -41.47 23.66
N PHE A 99 -11.28 -40.31 23.31
CA PHE A 99 -11.59 -39.65 22.04
C PHE A 99 -11.00 -40.46 20.89
N THR A 100 -11.72 -40.54 19.78
CA THR A 100 -11.25 -41.27 18.60
C THR A 100 -10.49 -40.33 17.67
N ILE A 101 -9.30 -40.76 17.26
CA ILE A 101 -8.45 -40.01 16.33
C ILE A 101 -8.47 -40.76 15.00
N ILE A 102 -8.99 -40.10 13.96
CA ILE A 102 -9.07 -40.65 12.61
C ILE A 102 -7.96 -40.00 11.80
N ASN A 103 -6.96 -40.79 11.41
CA ASN A 103 -5.90 -40.32 10.53
C ASN A 103 -6.29 -40.57 9.08
N ILE A 104 -6.40 -39.50 8.30
CA ILE A 104 -6.67 -39.53 6.87
C ILE A 104 -5.40 -39.08 6.16
N ASN A 105 -4.78 -39.98 5.41
CA ASN A 105 -3.58 -39.68 4.64
C ASN A 105 -3.94 -39.70 3.16
N VAL A 106 -3.73 -38.56 2.48
CA VAL A 106 -4.03 -38.41 1.05
C VAL A 106 -2.74 -38.09 0.32
N ASP A 107 -2.49 -38.82 -0.77
CA ASP A 107 -1.36 -38.58 -1.65
C ASP A 107 -1.58 -37.28 -2.45
N TYR A 108 -0.53 -36.47 -2.61
CA TYR A 108 -0.60 -35.17 -3.27
C TYR A 108 -1.13 -35.29 -4.70
N ASN A 109 -0.70 -36.33 -5.43
CA ASN A 109 -1.12 -36.56 -6.81
C ASN A 109 -2.58 -37.01 -6.93
N SER A 110 -3.13 -37.68 -5.91
CA SER A 110 -4.54 -38.09 -5.89
C SER A 110 -5.45 -36.98 -5.35
N PHE A 111 -4.89 -35.98 -4.67
CA PHE A 111 -5.64 -34.82 -4.21
C PHE A 111 -6.11 -33.91 -5.35
N PHE A 112 -5.50 -33.95 -6.54
CA PHE A 112 -5.94 -33.14 -7.68
C PHE A 112 -6.50 -34.00 -8.80
N GLU A 113 -7.67 -33.65 -9.34
CA GLU A 113 -8.27 -34.37 -10.47
C GLU A 113 -7.45 -34.24 -11.76
N SER A 114 -6.66 -33.16 -11.89
CA SER A 114 -5.84 -32.91 -13.07
C SER A 114 -4.47 -32.33 -12.73
N HIS A 115 -3.47 -32.67 -13.54
CA HIS A 115 -2.12 -32.12 -13.44
C HIS A 115 -2.09 -30.59 -13.58
N LEU A 116 -3.02 -30.00 -14.34
CA LEU A 116 -3.12 -28.55 -14.45
C LEU A 116 -3.52 -27.91 -13.13
N GLN A 117 -4.48 -28.49 -12.39
CA GLN A 117 -4.83 -28.00 -11.06
C GLN A 117 -3.68 -28.17 -10.06
N ALA A 118 -2.96 -29.29 -10.12
CA ALA A 118 -1.77 -29.51 -9.30
C ALA A 118 -0.72 -28.42 -9.58
N LEU A 119 -0.46 -28.10 -10.86
CA LEU A 119 0.45 -27.03 -11.26
C LEU A 119 -0.03 -25.64 -10.81
N LEU A 120 -1.32 -25.32 -10.97
CA LEU A 120 -1.88 -24.06 -10.47
C LEU A 120 -1.80 -23.94 -8.95
N SER A 121 -1.95 -25.06 -8.23
CA SER A 121 -1.86 -25.09 -6.77
C SER A 121 -0.48 -24.71 -6.27
N GLN A 122 0.60 -24.99 -7.02
CA GLN A 122 1.97 -24.61 -6.67
C GLN A 122 2.16 -23.08 -6.61
N ALA A 123 1.32 -22.31 -7.32
CA ALA A 123 1.34 -20.85 -7.25
C ALA A 123 0.69 -20.31 -5.95
N THR A 124 0.06 -21.18 -5.15
CA THR A 124 -0.66 -20.82 -3.93
C THR A 124 -0.28 -21.73 -2.77
N ASN A 125 -0.69 -21.38 -1.54
CA ASN A 125 -0.46 -22.26 -0.41
C ASN A 125 -1.48 -23.40 -0.45
N LEU A 126 -1.01 -24.64 -0.37
CA LEU A 126 -1.86 -25.83 -0.35
C LEU A 126 -2.87 -25.84 0.81
N GLU A 127 -2.53 -25.17 1.92
CA GLU A 127 -3.47 -24.86 3.01
C GLU A 127 -4.73 -24.14 2.49
N THR A 128 -4.60 -23.12 1.64
CA THR A 128 -5.77 -22.38 1.12
C THR A 128 -6.66 -23.25 0.25
N VAL A 129 -6.05 -24.12 -0.57
CA VAL A 129 -6.76 -25.06 -1.43
C VAL A 129 -7.54 -26.08 -0.58
N PHE A 130 -6.90 -26.62 0.46
CA PHE A 130 -7.53 -27.54 1.40
C PHE A 130 -8.68 -26.88 2.16
N LEU A 131 -8.46 -25.67 2.72
CA LEU A 131 -9.49 -24.92 3.43
C LEU A 131 -10.70 -24.63 2.54
N HIS A 132 -10.46 -24.33 1.26
CA HIS A 132 -11.53 -24.15 0.27
C HIS A 132 -12.31 -25.46 0.06
N ASP A 133 -11.65 -26.60 -0.12
CA ASP A 133 -12.35 -27.89 -0.30
C ASP A 133 -13.17 -28.30 0.93
N VAL A 134 -12.63 -28.07 2.13
CA VAL A 134 -13.34 -28.34 3.39
C VAL A 134 -14.55 -27.41 3.56
N ALA A 135 -14.39 -26.12 3.24
CA ALA A 135 -15.45 -25.12 3.39
C ALA A 135 -16.68 -25.43 2.51
N TYR A 136 -16.46 -25.98 1.31
CA TYR A 136 -17.53 -26.32 0.38
C TYR A 136 -18.12 -27.73 0.57
N SER A 137 -17.39 -28.64 1.20
CA SER A 137 -17.83 -30.03 1.38
C SER A 137 -18.73 -30.25 2.59
N ILE A 138 -18.59 -29.44 3.64
CA ILE A 138 -19.27 -29.67 4.92
C ILE A 138 -20.33 -28.58 5.19
N ASN A 139 -21.55 -29.01 5.49
CA ASN A 139 -22.69 -28.13 5.80
C ASN A 139 -22.91 -27.89 7.31
N SER A 140 -21.90 -28.11 8.15
CA SER A 140 -21.98 -27.99 9.62
C SER A 140 -20.99 -26.94 10.17
N ASN A 141 -21.01 -26.70 11.48
CA ASN A 141 -19.96 -25.89 12.11
C ASN A 141 -18.66 -26.69 12.11
N ILE A 142 -17.60 -26.09 11.59
CA ILE A 142 -16.31 -26.75 11.37
C ILE A 142 -15.27 -25.93 12.10
N TYR A 143 -14.35 -26.60 12.78
CA TYR A 143 -13.13 -26.00 13.28
C TYR A 143 -11.95 -26.77 12.71
N VAL A 144 -11.02 -26.05 12.08
CA VAL A 144 -9.78 -26.62 11.54
C VAL A 144 -8.61 -25.90 12.16
N LYS A 145 -7.58 -26.65 12.55
CA LYS A 145 -6.32 -26.10 13.03
C LYS A 145 -5.18 -26.61 12.16
N ASN A 146 -4.38 -25.68 11.64
CA ASN A 146 -3.12 -26.03 11.01
C ASN A 146 -2.09 -26.37 12.10
N ASN A 147 -1.52 -27.58 12.03
CA ASN A 147 -0.59 -28.05 13.05
C ASN A 147 0.79 -27.36 12.95
N SER A 148 1.16 -26.87 11.76
CA SER A 148 2.44 -26.18 11.53
C SER A 148 2.41 -24.72 11.98
N THR A 149 1.35 -23.98 11.60
CA THR A 149 1.22 -22.55 11.90
C THR A 149 0.46 -22.26 13.19
N ASN A 150 -0.19 -23.28 13.79
CA ASN A 150 -1.12 -23.15 14.91
C ASN A 150 -2.34 -22.23 14.65
N GLN A 151 -2.58 -21.84 13.40
CA GLN A 151 -3.75 -21.03 13.04
C GLN A 151 -5.03 -21.87 13.11
N THR A 152 -6.08 -21.26 13.64
CA THR A 152 -7.41 -21.87 13.73
C THR A 152 -8.38 -21.16 12.80
N PHE A 153 -9.10 -21.97 12.03
CA PHE A 153 -10.13 -21.56 11.10
C PHE A 153 -11.45 -22.12 11.59
N HIS A 154 -12.51 -21.33 11.47
CA HIS A 154 -13.83 -21.76 11.89
C HIS A 154 -14.88 -21.34 10.87
N TRP A 155 -15.77 -22.26 10.54
CA TRP A 155 -16.91 -22.02 9.66
C TRP A 155 -18.17 -22.30 10.45
N ARG A 156 -19.22 -21.53 10.17
CA ARG A 156 -20.54 -21.80 10.71
C ARG A 156 -21.35 -22.60 9.70
N GLN A 157 -22.45 -23.20 10.11
CA GLN A 157 -23.34 -23.87 9.17
C GLN A 157 -23.97 -22.87 8.21
N LYS A 158 -23.96 -23.17 6.91
CA LYS A 158 -24.62 -22.37 5.87
C LYS A 158 -26.09 -22.14 6.22
N GLN A 159 -26.45 -20.91 6.62
CA GLN A 159 -27.84 -20.51 6.69
C GLN A 159 -28.23 -19.90 5.35
N ASP A 160 -29.02 -20.62 4.57
CA ASP A 160 -29.66 -20.12 3.36
C ASP A 160 -30.76 -19.12 3.73
N VAL A 161 -30.36 -17.94 4.21
CA VAL A 161 -31.30 -16.83 4.38
C VAL A 161 -31.55 -16.27 2.99
N ALA A 162 -32.77 -16.45 2.46
CA ALA A 162 -33.21 -15.80 1.23
C ALA A 162 -33.10 -14.28 1.41
N GLN A 163 -32.00 -13.70 0.97
CA GLN A 163 -31.81 -12.26 1.06
C GLN A 163 -32.64 -11.59 -0.04
N ASN A 164 -33.51 -10.66 0.38
CA ASN A 164 -34.18 -9.77 -0.55
C ASN A 164 -33.15 -9.01 -1.39
N TYR A 165 -33.40 -8.87 -2.70
CA TYR A 165 -32.50 -8.16 -3.61
C TYR A 165 -32.11 -6.75 -3.10
N THR A 166 -33.09 -6.04 -2.52
CA THR A 166 -32.89 -4.71 -1.91
C THR A 166 -31.89 -4.73 -0.77
N GLN A 167 -31.92 -5.77 0.07
CA GLN A 167 -30.99 -5.95 1.17
C GLN A 167 -29.57 -6.22 0.65
N LYS A 168 -29.42 -7.04 -0.40
CA LYS A 168 -28.12 -7.29 -1.05
C LYS A 168 -27.53 -6.02 -1.64
N VAL A 169 -28.33 -5.21 -2.34
CA VAL A 169 -27.88 -3.93 -2.90
C VAL A 169 -27.48 -2.95 -1.80
N SER A 170 -28.32 -2.78 -0.76
CA SER A 170 -28.00 -1.91 0.37
C SER A 170 -26.72 -2.33 1.09
N GLN A 171 -26.51 -3.64 1.23
CA GLN A 171 -25.30 -4.19 1.81
C GLN A 171 -24.07 -3.90 0.95
N ASN A 172 -24.15 -4.08 -0.36
CA ASN A 172 -23.06 -3.80 -1.29
C ASN A 172 -22.68 -2.32 -1.31
N LEU A 173 -23.68 -1.43 -1.27
CA LEU A 173 -23.47 0.02 -1.15
C LEU A 173 -22.78 0.37 0.18
N TRP A 174 -23.20 -0.23 1.29
CA TRP A 174 -22.53 -0.03 2.58
C TRP A 174 -21.07 -0.48 2.54
N GLU A 175 -20.77 -1.65 1.96
CA GLU A 175 -19.38 -2.10 1.81
C GLU A 175 -18.56 -1.16 0.94
N PHE A 176 -19.13 -0.66 -0.16
CA PHE A 176 -18.48 0.34 -1.00
C PHE A 176 -18.14 1.60 -0.20
N VAL A 177 -19.07 2.12 0.62
CA VAL A 177 -18.83 3.28 1.49
C VAL A 177 -17.73 3.00 2.51
N VAL A 178 -17.76 1.83 3.15
CA VAL A 178 -16.74 1.43 4.14
C VAL A 178 -15.36 1.31 3.50
N ILE A 179 -15.26 0.69 2.32
CA ILE A 179 -14.00 0.61 1.56
C ILE A 179 -13.53 2.01 1.19
N THR A 180 -14.42 2.88 0.69
CA THR A 180 -14.09 4.27 0.34
C THR A 180 -13.46 4.98 1.54
N LEU A 181 -14.13 4.90 2.69
CA LEU A 181 -13.76 5.61 3.89
C LEU A 181 -12.45 5.06 4.47
N GLY A 182 -12.29 3.74 4.51
CA GLY A 182 -11.06 3.10 4.95
C GLY A 182 -9.86 3.46 4.07
N LEU A 183 -10.03 3.40 2.74
CA LEU A 183 -8.99 3.81 1.79
C LEU A 183 -8.63 5.29 1.92
N PHE A 184 -9.63 6.16 2.07
CA PHE A 184 -9.42 7.58 2.25
C PHE A 184 -8.61 7.86 3.51
N ILE A 185 -8.99 7.28 4.65
CA ILE A 185 -8.27 7.44 5.92
C ILE A 185 -6.83 6.91 5.77
N SER A 186 -6.64 5.71 5.23
CA SER A 186 -5.31 5.12 5.11
C SER A 186 -4.39 5.89 4.15
N SER A 187 -4.90 6.33 2.98
CA SER A 187 -4.13 7.13 2.02
C SER A 187 -3.85 8.53 2.57
N ALA A 188 -4.82 9.20 3.19
CA ALA A 188 -4.62 10.52 3.76
C ALA A 188 -3.58 10.52 4.88
N VAL A 189 -3.65 9.57 5.82
CA VAL A 189 -2.72 9.49 6.94
C VAL A 189 -1.33 9.03 6.48
N SER A 190 -1.23 8.06 5.55
CA SER A 190 0.07 7.65 5.00
C SER A 190 0.74 8.78 4.22
N SER A 191 0.01 9.51 3.39
CA SER A 191 0.51 10.69 2.66
C SER A 191 1.01 11.78 3.63
N LEU A 192 0.27 12.02 4.71
CA LEU A 192 0.65 12.97 5.76
C LEU A 192 1.93 12.52 6.48
N TYR A 193 2.00 11.24 6.86
CA TYR A 193 3.17 10.64 7.49
C TYR A 193 4.41 10.76 6.61
N ILE A 194 4.30 10.43 5.32
CA ILE A 194 5.41 10.53 4.37
C ILE A 194 5.86 11.99 4.22
N LYS A 195 4.93 12.92 4.02
CA LYS A 195 5.24 14.35 3.85
C LYS A 195 5.95 14.91 5.08
N ILE A 196 5.48 14.61 6.28
CA ILE A 196 6.10 15.05 7.52
C ILE A 196 7.46 14.38 7.72
N THR A 197 7.60 13.09 7.40
CA THR A 197 8.87 12.39 7.47
C THR A 197 9.92 13.03 6.56
N ILE A 198 9.54 13.40 5.33
CA ILE A 198 10.43 14.12 4.40
C ILE A 198 10.82 15.51 4.94
N ILE A 199 9.86 16.23 5.53
CA ILE A 199 10.10 17.54 6.15
C ILE A 199 11.05 17.44 7.35
N CYS A 200 10.91 16.39 8.16
CA CYS A 200 11.70 16.12 9.35
C CYS A 200 13.07 15.47 9.06
N ALA A 201 13.25 14.83 7.89
CA ALA A 201 14.46 14.10 7.55
C ALA A 201 15.78 14.87 7.81
N PRO A 202 15.87 16.19 7.56
CA PRO A 202 17.11 16.93 7.82
C PRO A 202 17.49 16.98 9.31
N VAL A 203 16.54 16.82 10.23
CA VAL A 203 16.83 16.77 11.67
C VAL A 203 17.62 15.52 12.04
N ILE A 204 17.32 14.38 11.41
CA ILE A 204 18.12 13.16 11.57
C ILE A 204 19.53 13.40 11.06
N ILE A 205 19.68 14.07 9.90
CA ILE A 205 20.99 14.43 9.34
C ILE A 205 21.75 15.35 10.31
N ILE A 206 21.09 16.34 10.91
CA ILE A 206 21.71 17.23 11.91
C ILE A 206 22.21 16.42 13.12
N ILE A 207 21.39 15.50 13.65
CA ILE A 207 21.80 14.63 14.77
C ILE A 207 23.03 13.80 14.37
N MET A 208 23.03 13.19 13.18
CA MET A 208 24.18 12.42 12.68
C MET A 208 25.44 13.27 12.54
N LEU A 209 25.29 14.53 12.10
CA LEU A 209 26.42 15.46 11.96
C LEU A 209 26.95 15.94 13.31
N GLU A 210 26.09 16.22 14.28
CA GLU A 210 26.51 16.55 15.65
C GLU A 210 27.26 15.38 16.29
N VAL A 211 26.79 14.15 16.07
CA VAL A 211 27.52 12.93 16.48
C VAL A 211 28.86 12.84 15.77
N SER A 212 28.93 13.07 14.46
CA SER A 212 30.19 13.06 13.70
C SER A 212 31.17 14.15 14.15
N TYR A 213 30.67 15.30 14.58
CA TYR A 213 31.45 16.39 15.14
C TYR A 213 32.12 15.99 16.47
N LEU A 214 31.42 15.23 17.32
CA LEU A 214 31.98 14.67 18.55
C LEU A 214 33.16 13.72 18.25
N PHE A 215 33.13 13.03 17.11
CA PHE A 215 34.23 12.16 16.64
C PHE A 215 35.37 12.92 15.92
N GLY A 216 35.38 14.26 15.96
CA GLY A 216 36.49 15.08 15.48
C GLY A 216 36.45 15.44 13.99
N ASN A 217 35.38 15.10 13.27
CA ASN A 217 35.25 15.44 11.86
C ASN A 217 34.67 16.86 11.68
N ARG A 218 35.53 17.88 11.73
CA ARG A 218 35.12 19.31 11.81
C ARG A 218 34.87 20.01 10.48
N GLN A 219 35.22 19.42 9.34
CA GLN A 219 35.48 20.21 8.13
C GLN A 219 34.28 20.47 7.20
N ILE A 220 33.12 19.87 7.40
CA ILE A 220 32.03 20.01 6.43
C ILE A 220 30.70 20.10 7.19
N PHE A 221 29.75 20.90 6.70
CA PHE A 221 28.30 20.62 6.70
C PHE A 221 27.30 21.73 7.08
N PRO A 222 27.53 22.73 7.96
CA PRO A 222 26.43 23.63 8.36
C PRO A 222 25.90 24.46 7.18
N ILE A 223 26.80 25.01 6.37
CA ILE A 223 26.48 25.78 5.16
C ILE A 223 25.84 24.88 4.09
N PHE A 224 26.33 23.65 3.95
CA PHE A 224 25.77 22.69 2.98
C PHE A 224 24.34 22.29 3.38
N LEU A 225 24.11 22.01 4.66
CA LEU A 225 22.80 21.64 5.19
C LEU A 225 21.83 22.82 5.10
N ALA A 226 22.31 24.04 5.36
CA ALA A 226 21.50 25.24 5.20
C ALA A 226 21.11 25.52 3.73
N ARG A 227 21.95 25.13 2.77
CA ARG A 227 21.65 25.22 1.33
C ARG A 227 20.78 24.06 0.83
N ALA A 228 20.99 22.85 1.36
CA ALA A 228 20.25 21.65 0.95
C ALA A 228 18.82 21.62 1.51
N PHE A 229 18.63 22.15 2.73
CA PHE A 229 17.34 22.19 3.41
C PHE A 229 17.04 23.61 3.93
N PRO A 230 16.71 24.57 3.05
CA PRO A 230 16.57 25.98 3.42
C PRO A 230 15.55 26.22 4.54
N TRP A 231 14.49 25.42 4.61
CA TRP A 231 13.44 25.55 5.63
C TRP A 231 13.90 25.19 7.04
N ILE A 232 14.97 24.40 7.22
CA ILE A 232 15.60 24.17 8.53
C ILE A 232 16.86 25.01 8.68
N GLY A 233 17.62 25.14 7.58
CA GLY A 233 18.84 25.93 7.47
C GLY A 233 18.69 27.38 7.92
N LEU A 234 17.60 28.03 7.52
CA LEU A 234 17.33 29.42 7.90
C LEU A 234 17.15 29.56 9.42
N TYR A 235 16.37 28.67 10.05
CA TYR A 235 16.20 28.69 11.51
C TYR A 235 17.48 28.33 12.26
N LEU A 236 18.27 27.37 11.75
CA LEU A 236 19.57 27.06 12.32
C LEU A 236 20.52 28.27 12.27
N ASN A 237 20.58 28.98 11.15
CA ASN A 237 21.41 30.18 11.00
C ASN A 237 20.95 31.29 11.95
N ILE A 238 19.64 31.46 12.17
CA ILE A 238 19.10 32.42 13.14
C ILE A 238 19.49 32.02 14.57
N LEU A 239 19.38 30.73 14.93
CA LEU A 239 19.77 30.23 16.25
C LEU A 239 21.28 30.40 16.49
N ASP A 240 22.12 30.15 15.48
CA ASP A 240 23.57 30.36 15.54
C ASP A 240 23.91 31.85 15.73
N ARG A 241 23.25 32.74 14.99
CA ARG A 241 23.44 34.21 15.14
C ARG A 241 22.99 34.72 16.50
N THR A 242 21.95 34.12 17.08
CA THR A 242 21.39 34.50 18.38
C THR A 242 22.02 33.76 19.56
N GLN A 243 23.04 32.90 19.32
CA GLN A 243 23.72 32.08 20.34
C GLN A 243 22.74 31.22 21.16
N ARG A 244 21.60 30.83 20.57
CA ARG A 244 20.58 30.01 21.25
C ARG A 244 20.77 28.53 20.93
N SER A 245 20.36 27.67 21.87
CA SER A 245 20.54 26.22 21.73
C SER A 245 19.69 25.63 20.60
N LYS A 246 20.30 24.82 19.72
CA LYS A 246 19.61 24.06 18.65
C LYS A 246 18.72 22.92 19.18
N LYS A 247 18.93 22.52 20.44
CA LYS A 247 18.27 21.37 21.09
C LYS A 247 16.75 21.46 21.03
N GLN A 248 16.18 22.64 21.27
CA GLN A 248 14.72 22.82 21.26
C GLN A 248 14.11 22.54 19.88
N LEU A 249 14.78 22.98 18.81
CA LEU A 249 14.35 22.71 17.44
C LEU A 249 14.41 21.21 17.13
N ILE A 250 15.53 20.55 17.46
CA ILE A 250 15.69 19.10 17.26
C ILE A 250 14.62 18.32 18.03
N ILE A 251 14.34 18.68 19.28
CA ILE A 251 13.31 18.05 20.11
C ILE A 251 11.92 18.26 19.49
N ALA A 252 11.58 19.48 19.04
CA ALA A 252 10.29 19.76 18.44
C ALA A 252 10.01 18.92 17.18
N PHE A 253 10.97 18.82 16.26
CA PHE A 253 10.83 17.99 15.06
C PHE A 253 10.81 16.49 15.38
N THR A 254 11.59 16.03 16.36
CA THR A 254 11.56 14.63 16.81
C THR A 254 10.20 14.27 17.43
N LEU A 255 9.67 15.15 18.29
CA LEU A 255 8.33 14.97 18.88
C LEU A 255 7.23 14.99 17.81
N MET A 256 7.34 15.86 16.80
CA MET A 256 6.42 15.88 15.65
C MET A 256 6.46 14.55 14.89
N LEU A 257 7.64 14.00 14.61
CA LEU A 257 7.78 12.71 13.93
C LEU A 257 7.15 11.57 14.77
N PHE A 258 7.42 11.55 16.06
CA PHE A 258 6.86 10.55 16.99
C PHE A 258 5.33 10.61 17.05
N LEU A 259 4.76 11.81 17.19
CA LEU A 259 3.32 12.03 17.24
C LEU A 259 2.64 11.56 15.95
N ILE A 260 3.20 11.90 14.79
CA ILE A 260 2.63 11.52 13.50
C ILE A 260 2.78 10.01 13.26
N TYR A 261 3.87 9.39 13.72
CA TYR A 261 4.03 7.94 13.68
C TYR A 261 2.95 7.23 14.52
N PHE A 262 2.62 7.75 15.71
CA PHE A 262 1.54 7.21 16.53
C PHE A 262 0.17 7.34 15.84
N ILE A 263 -0.10 8.48 15.19
CA ILE A 263 -1.31 8.68 14.38
C ILE A 263 -1.36 7.68 13.22
N TYR A 264 -0.23 7.45 12.55
CA TYR A 264 -0.12 6.47 11.47
C TYR A 264 -0.43 5.04 11.94
N LEU A 265 0.18 4.59 13.06
CA LEU A 265 -0.12 3.28 13.63
C LEU A 265 -1.59 3.15 14.05
N SER A 266 -2.15 4.18 14.67
CA SER A 266 -3.57 4.21 15.05
C SER A 266 -4.47 4.12 13.81
N SER A 267 -4.10 4.78 12.72
CA SER A 267 -4.81 4.72 11.45
C SER A 267 -4.69 3.36 10.77
N ILE A 268 -3.56 2.66 10.89
CA ILE A 268 -3.43 1.27 10.43
C ILE A 268 -4.40 0.39 11.21
N PHE A 269 -4.47 0.54 12.53
CA PHE A 269 -5.38 -0.26 13.35
C PHE A 269 -6.85 -0.01 13.01
N ILE A 270 -7.25 1.26 12.89
CA ILE A 270 -8.62 1.63 12.47
C ILE A 270 -8.89 1.16 11.03
N GLY A 271 -7.94 1.36 10.14
CA GLY A 271 -8.04 0.94 8.74
C GLY A 271 -8.13 -0.57 8.60
N SER A 272 -7.36 -1.32 9.38
CA SER A 272 -7.41 -2.78 9.48
C SER A 272 -8.81 -3.22 9.84
N TYR A 273 -9.36 -2.70 10.94
CA TYR A 273 -10.73 -3.01 11.38
C TYR A 273 -11.81 -2.62 10.35
N LEU A 274 -11.64 -1.50 9.64
CA LEU A 274 -12.60 -1.04 8.64
C LEU A 274 -12.53 -1.85 7.36
N LEU A 275 -11.32 -2.13 6.85
CA LEU A 275 -11.09 -2.73 5.53
C LEU A 275 -11.09 -4.26 5.57
N PHE A 276 -10.52 -4.83 6.63
CA PHE A 276 -10.38 -6.26 6.83
C PHE A 276 -11.32 -6.72 7.96
N LYS A 277 -12.03 -7.82 7.74
CA LYS A 277 -12.89 -8.45 8.79
C LYS A 277 -12.06 -9.48 9.55
N ALA A 278 -12.59 -9.96 10.67
CA ALA A 278 -11.89 -10.76 11.70
C ALA A 278 -11.20 -12.08 11.25
N GLN A 279 -11.20 -12.44 9.97
CA GLN A 279 -10.61 -13.68 9.46
C GLN A 279 -9.84 -13.45 8.17
N VAL A 280 -8.72 -12.76 8.29
CA VAL A 280 -7.78 -12.52 7.19
C VAL A 280 -6.45 -13.17 7.55
N PRO A 281 -5.70 -13.77 6.60
CA PRO A 281 -4.37 -14.28 6.85
C PRO A 281 -3.49 -13.24 7.53
N TYR A 282 -2.73 -13.70 8.53
CA TYR A 282 -1.77 -12.86 9.23
C TYR A 282 -0.80 -12.20 8.23
N GLY A 283 -0.59 -10.90 8.38
CA GLY A 283 0.31 -10.10 7.55
C GLY A 283 -0.28 -9.61 6.21
N LEU A 284 -1.47 -10.04 5.78
CA LEU A 284 -2.09 -9.48 4.57
C LEU A 284 -2.36 -7.97 4.72
N GLU A 285 -2.86 -7.59 5.88
CA GLU A 285 -3.19 -6.21 6.23
C GLU A 285 -1.93 -5.32 6.21
N ASP A 286 -0.87 -5.79 6.87
CA ASP A 286 0.42 -5.11 6.92
C ASP A 286 1.03 -4.93 5.52
N ASN A 287 0.98 -6.00 4.70
CA ASN A 287 1.44 -5.94 3.32
C ASN A 287 0.63 -4.94 2.48
N PHE A 288 -0.70 -4.88 2.69
CA PHE A 288 -1.56 -3.94 1.99
C PHE A 288 -1.22 -2.49 2.36
N PHE A 289 -1.14 -2.16 3.66
CA PHE A 289 -0.76 -0.81 4.09
C PHE A 289 0.68 -0.46 3.70
N GLY A 290 1.59 -1.43 3.71
CA GLY A 290 2.95 -1.28 3.19
C GLY A 290 2.94 -0.90 1.71
N LEU A 291 2.13 -1.57 0.88
CA LEU A 291 1.98 -1.26 -0.54
C LEU A 291 1.39 0.15 -0.76
N VAL A 292 0.38 0.55 0.01
CA VAL A 292 -0.18 1.92 -0.03
C VAL A 292 0.91 2.94 0.25
N THR A 293 1.66 2.78 1.35
CA THR A 293 2.73 3.70 1.73
C THR A 293 3.86 3.74 0.69
N VAL A 294 4.26 2.59 0.13
CA VAL A 294 5.29 2.54 -0.93
C VAL A 294 4.81 3.25 -2.20
N ASN A 295 3.57 3.05 -2.63
CA ASN A 295 3.03 3.72 -3.81
C ASN A 295 2.89 5.24 -3.60
N GLU A 296 2.44 5.67 -2.42
CA GLU A 296 2.39 7.10 -2.06
C GLU A 296 3.78 7.72 -2.05
N PHE A 297 4.77 7.03 -1.48
CA PHE A 297 6.15 7.50 -1.46
C PHE A 297 6.75 7.57 -2.88
N ALA A 298 6.56 6.52 -3.67
CA ALA A 298 7.01 6.47 -5.05
C ALA A 298 6.36 7.58 -5.88
N SER A 299 5.05 7.82 -5.72
CA SER A 299 4.33 8.87 -6.45
C SER A 299 4.93 10.26 -6.19
N LEU A 300 5.29 10.55 -4.93
CA LEU A 300 5.92 11.82 -4.56
C LEU A 300 7.31 12.01 -5.19
N LEU A 301 8.06 10.93 -5.36
CA LEU A 301 9.41 10.96 -5.91
C LEU A 301 9.42 11.06 -7.44
N PHE A 302 8.64 10.23 -8.14
CA PHE A 302 8.80 10.02 -9.58
C PHE A 302 7.71 10.66 -10.44
N LEU A 303 6.54 11.01 -9.91
CA LEU A 303 5.44 11.51 -10.77
C LEU A 303 5.37 13.04 -10.74
N ARG A 304 5.71 13.68 -11.87
CA ARG A 304 5.71 15.14 -12.01
C ARG A 304 4.81 15.63 -13.13
N THR A 305 4.64 14.81 -14.17
CA THR A 305 3.85 15.18 -15.33
C THR A 305 2.37 15.29 -14.96
N ARG A 306 1.69 16.18 -15.66
CA ARG A 306 0.25 16.40 -15.44
C ARG A 306 -0.57 15.13 -15.70
N THR A 307 -0.20 14.36 -16.70
CA THR A 307 -0.88 13.11 -17.06
C THR A 307 -0.67 12.04 -16.00
N SER A 308 0.57 11.85 -15.52
CA SER A 308 0.86 10.85 -14.49
C SER A 308 0.17 11.17 -13.15
N LEU A 309 0.24 12.43 -12.70
CA LEU A 309 -0.43 12.89 -11.47
C LEU A 309 -1.95 12.75 -11.52
N TYR A 310 -2.55 12.77 -12.72
CA TYR A 310 -3.99 12.63 -12.89
C TYR A 310 -4.45 11.17 -12.99
N PHE A 311 -3.70 10.33 -13.71
CA PHE A 311 -4.14 8.96 -14.02
C PHE A 311 -3.59 7.90 -13.07
N VAL A 312 -2.35 8.00 -12.60
CA VAL A 312 -1.76 6.97 -11.73
C VAL A 312 -2.58 6.78 -10.45
N PRO A 313 -2.97 7.84 -9.71
CA PRO A 313 -3.79 7.67 -8.50
C PRO A 313 -5.15 7.01 -8.79
N LYS A 314 -5.72 7.22 -9.98
CA LYS A 314 -6.99 6.61 -10.36
C LYS A 314 -6.84 5.12 -10.59
N PHE A 315 -5.81 4.71 -11.33
CA PHE A 315 -5.54 3.29 -11.57
C PHE A 315 -5.20 2.56 -10.26
N THR A 316 -4.36 3.15 -9.40
CA THR A 316 -4.03 2.53 -8.10
C THR A 316 -5.26 2.40 -7.21
N ILE A 317 -6.12 3.43 -7.12
CA ILE A 317 -7.38 3.34 -6.37
C ILE A 317 -8.30 2.28 -6.95
N ILE A 318 -8.42 2.17 -8.28
CA ILE A 318 -9.22 1.11 -8.92
C ILE A 318 -8.70 -0.28 -8.52
N PHE A 319 -7.37 -0.49 -8.57
CA PHE A 319 -6.79 -1.78 -8.17
C PHE A 319 -6.99 -2.08 -6.69
N TYR A 320 -6.80 -1.09 -5.81
CA TYR A 320 -7.12 -1.24 -4.39
C TYR A 320 -8.59 -1.58 -4.16
N TYR A 321 -9.49 -0.94 -4.90
CA TYR A 321 -10.92 -1.24 -4.86
C TYR A 321 -11.22 -2.66 -5.28
N LEU A 322 -10.68 -3.12 -6.40
CA LEU A 322 -10.90 -4.49 -6.88
C LEU A 322 -10.39 -5.52 -5.87
N PHE A 323 -9.21 -5.28 -5.29
CA PHE A 323 -8.64 -6.15 -4.26
C PHE A 323 -9.47 -6.17 -2.97
N LEU A 324 -9.81 -5.00 -2.42
CA LEU A 324 -10.59 -4.92 -1.19
C LEU A 324 -12.03 -5.41 -1.39
N TRP A 325 -12.59 -5.17 -2.57
CA TRP A 325 -13.87 -5.74 -2.96
C TRP A 325 -13.80 -7.26 -3.00
N TYR A 326 -12.73 -7.84 -3.59
CA TYR A 326 -12.50 -9.28 -3.57
C TYR A 326 -12.42 -9.81 -2.13
N VAL A 327 -11.54 -9.25 -1.30
CA VAL A 327 -11.34 -9.67 0.11
C VAL A 327 -12.63 -9.58 0.93
N ARG A 328 -13.40 -8.49 0.78
CA ARG A 328 -14.65 -8.33 1.52
C ARG A 328 -15.79 -9.15 0.97
N SER A 329 -15.83 -9.37 -0.35
CA SER A 329 -16.86 -10.21 -0.98
C SER A 329 -16.67 -11.67 -0.57
N THR A 330 -15.44 -12.19 -0.61
CA THR A 330 -15.14 -13.55 -0.11
C THR A 330 -15.38 -13.66 1.39
N SER A 331 -15.08 -12.60 2.16
CA SER A 331 -15.37 -12.57 3.59
C SER A 331 -16.88 -12.49 3.93
N LYS A 332 -17.73 -11.98 3.02
CA LYS A 332 -19.14 -11.64 3.32
C LYS A 332 -20.20 -12.46 2.61
N ILE A 333 -19.96 -12.93 1.38
CA ILE A 333 -20.88 -13.84 0.66
C ILE A 333 -21.29 -15.03 1.51
N THR A 334 -20.59 -15.19 2.63
CA THR A 334 -20.93 -16.13 3.64
C THR A 334 -20.52 -15.59 5.02
N THR A 335 -21.46 -14.87 5.65
CA THR A 335 -21.51 -14.77 7.13
C THR A 335 -21.63 -16.16 7.79
N PHE A 336 -21.71 -17.22 6.98
CA PHE A 336 -21.76 -18.61 7.37
C PHE A 336 -20.73 -19.54 6.71
N ILE A 337 -19.81 -19.12 5.84
CA ILE A 337 -18.80 -20.01 5.18
C ILE A 337 -17.59 -19.16 4.80
N LEU A 338 -16.53 -19.20 5.59
CA LEU A 338 -15.30 -18.51 5.22
C LEU A 338 -14.58 -19.25 4.11
N ASP A 339 -14.89 -18.89 2.87
CA ASP A 339 -14.03 -19.21 1.75
C ASP A 339 -12.73 -18.43 1.98
N TYR A 340 -11.71 -19.14 2.45
CA TYR A 340 -10.36 -18.64 2.52
C TYR A 340 -9.90 -18.41 1.07
N GLY A 341 -10.13 -17.20 0.57
CA GLY A 341 -9.76 -16.82 -0.78
C GLY A 341 -8.25 -16.92 -1.01
N PHE A 342 -7.85 -16.88 -2.27
CA PHE A 342 -6.45 -16.85 -2.68
C PHE A 342 -5.84 -15.46 -2.45
N TYR A 343 -5.86 -14.99 -1.20
CA TYR A 343 -5.51 -13.62 -0.80
C TYR A 343 -4.06 -13.25 -1.09
N SER A 344 -3.12 -14.19 -0.89
CA SER A 344 -1.71 -13.98 -1.21
C SER A 344 -1.51 -13.73 -2.70
N LEU A 345 -2.13 -14.55 -3.55
CA LEU A 345 -2.08 -14.41 -5.00
C LEU A 345 -2.76 -13.11 -5.47
N ALA A 346 -3.91 -12.75 -4.88
CA ALA A 346 -4.58 -11.49 -5.15
C ALA A 346 -3.73 -10.27 -4.74
N MET A 347 -3.03 -10.35 -3.60
CA MET A 347 -2.11 -9.30 -3.13
C MET A 347 -0.89 -9.16 -4.03
N LEU A 348 -0.33 -10.27 -4.52
CA LEU A 348 0.76 -10.27 -5.52
C LEU A 348 0.29 -9.67 -6.85
N SER A 349 -0.91 -10.05 -7.32
CA SER A 349 -1.49 -9.44 -8.51
C SER A 349 -1.69 -7.94 -8.35
N LEU A 350 -2.16 -7.49 -7.19
CA LEU A 350 -2.33 -6.07 -6.87
C LEU A 350 -0.99 -5.33 -6.90
N SER A 351 0.04 -5.88 -6.24
CA SER A 351 1.36 -5.24 -6.20
C SER A 351 1.97 -5.12 -7.59
N TYR A 352 1.92 -6.19 -8.40
CA TYR A 352 2.40 -6.18 -9.77
C TYR A 352 1.61 -5.24 -10.69
N ALA A 353 0.27 -5.15 -10.53
CA ALA A 353 -0.54 -4.19 -11.28
C ALA A 353 -0.17 -2.74 -10.93
N CYS A 354 -0.02 -2.43 -9.64
CA CYS A 354 0.38 -1.10 -9.18
C CYS A 354 1.79 -0.72 -9.65
N PHE A 355 2.80 -1.57 -9.43
CA PHE A 355 4.18 -1.27 -9.85
C PHE A 355 4.33 -1.28 -11.39
N GLY A 356 3.65 -2.20 -12.07
CA GLY A 356 3.66 -2.28 -13.53
C GLY A 356 3.05 -1.04 -14.18
N THR A 357 1.90 -0.56 -13.69
CA THR A 357 1.33 0.71 -14.15
C THR A 357 2.23 1.90 -13.79
N PHE A 358 2.83 1.92 -12.60
CA PHE A 358 3.77 2.96 -12.22
C PHE A 358 4.97 3.06 -13.18
N CYS A 359 5.63 1.94 -13.47
CA CYS A 359 6.74 1.85 -14.42
C CYS A 359 6.31 2.26 -15.85
N LEU A 360 5.10 1.88 -16.26
CA LEU A 360 4.53 2.27 -17.55
C LEU A 360 4.37 3.79 -17.66
N PHE A 361 3.86 4.45 -16.61
CA PHE A 361 3.71 5.91 -16.61
C PHE A 361 5.05 6.64 -16.57
N ILE A 362 6.06 6.09 -15.87
CA ILE A 362 7.43 6.62 -15.93
C ILE A 362 7.95 6.57 -17.36
N PHE A 363 7.81 5.42 -18.03
CA PHE A 363 8.30 5.21 -19.38
C PHE A 363 7.59 6.11 -20.42
N ILE A 364 6.26 6.18 -20.37
CA ILE A 364 5.46 6.91 -21.38
C ILE A 364 5.48 8.43 -21.16
N TYR A 365 5.49 8.91 -19.90
CA TYR A 365 5.32 10.33 -19.61
C TYR A 365 6.52 10.97 -18.93
N GLU A 366 7.06 10.38 -17.86
CA GLU A 366 8.10 11.05 -17.07
C GLU A 366 9.44 11.12 -17.81
N ILE A 367 9.89 10.03 -18.45
CA ILE A 367 11.16 10.02 -19.19
C ILE A 367 11.11 10.97 -20.41
N PRO A 368 10.08 10.93 -21.28
CA PRO A 368 9.99 11.88 -22.40
C PRO A 368 9.88 13.34 -21.96
N SER A 369 9.35 13.61 -20.76
CA SER A 369 9.20 14.98 -20.26
C SER A 369 10.53 15.72 -20.07
N LEU A 370 11.63 15.00 -19.90
CA LEU A 370 12.98 15.58 -19.82
C LEU A 370 13.42 16.27 -21.12
N GLY A 371 12.86 15.86 -22.26
CA GLY A 371 13.15 16.43 -23.58
C GLY A 371 12.11 17.45 -24.06
N TRP A 372 11.07 17.74 -23.26
CA TRP A 372 10.04 18.69 -23.66
C TRP A 372 10.56 20.13 -23.66
N ASN A 373 9.92 21.00 -24.45
CA ASN A 373 10.28 22.42 -24.48
C ASN A 373 10.21 23.01 -23.06
N PRO A 374 11.33 23.50 -22.49
CA PRO A 374 11.37 24.00 -21.12
C PRO A 374 10.56 25.28 -20.93
N LEU A 375 10.20 25.99 -22.01
CA LEU A 375 9.36 27.19 -21.98
C LEU A 375 7.87 26.86 -21.93
N SER A 376 7.47 25.64 -22.32
CA SER A 376 6.06 25.25 -22.26
C SER A 376 5.59 25.25 -20.81
N PHE A 377 4.40 25.82 -20.59
CA PHE A 377 3.77 25.90 -19.28
C PHE A 377 3.41 24.53 -18.71
N TYR A 378 3.38 23.46 -19.51
CA TYR A 378 3.12 22.10 -19.05
C TYR A 378 4.38 21.28 -18.77
N THR A 379 5.57 21.80 -19.05
CA THR A 379 6.81 21.06 -18.84
C THR A 379 7.28 21.22 -17.39
N PRO A 380 7.55 20.11 -16.67
CA PRO A 380 8.17 20.19 -15.36
C PRO A 380 9.63 20.65 -15.55
N THR A 381 10.06 21.66 -14.80
CA THR A 381 11.46 22.14 -14.80
C THR A 381 11.96 22.31 -13.37
N LEU A 382 13.22 22.68 -13.18
CA LEU A 382 13.77 22.91 -11.84
C LEU A 382 13.02 24.02 -11.07
N ASP A 383 12.61 25.08 -11.75
CA ASP A 383 11.77 26.13 -11.16
C ASP A 383 10.31 25.69 -11.03
N ARG A 384 9.95 24.62 -11.74
CA ARG A 384 8.61 24.10 -11.96
C ARG A 384 8.51 22.59 -11.71
N PRO A 385 8.91 22.11 -10.53
CA PRO A 385 9.23 20.71 -10.32
C PRO A 385 8.02 19.77 -10.36
N ARG A 386 6.78 20.28 -10.25
CA ARG A 386 5.53 19.55 -10.51
C ARG A 386 4.67 20.36 -11.47
N CYS A 387 4.06 19.69 -12.46
CA CYS A 387 3.27 20.35 -13.51
C CYS A 387 1.98 21.01 -12.99
N TYR A 388 1.54 20.62 -11.80
CA TYR A 388 0.41 21.23 -11.13
C TYR A 388 0.86 21.96 -9.87
N TYR A 389 0.26 23.13 -9.64
CA TYR A 389 0.52 23.94 -8.46
C TYR A 389 -0.69 23.97 -7.53
N LEU A 390 -0.40 24.26 -6.27
CA LEU A 390 -1.40 24.48 -5.24
C LEU A 390 -1.34 25.97 -4.85
N PRO A 391 -2.30 26.79 -5.33
CA PRO A 391 -2.07 28.22 -5.47
C PRO A 391 -2.99 29.11 -4.63
N VAL A 392 -3.76 28.56 -3.70
CA VAL A 392 -4.90 29.31 -3.16
C VAL A 392 -4.46 30.19 -1.97
N PHE A 393 -3.24 30.01 -1.45
CA PHE A 393 -2.79 30.67 -0.22
C PHE A 393 -1.40 31.28 -0.35
N SER A 394 -1.21 32.38 0.37
CA SER A 394 -0.11 33.35 0.33
C SER A 394 1.25 32.81 -0.11
N MET A 395 1.97 33.57 -0.95
CA MET A 395 3.34 33.27 -1.45
C MET A 395 4.41 33.00 -0.36
N ASN A 396 4.06 33.10 0.92
CA ASN A 396 4.94 32.77 2.05
C ASN A 396 5.52 31.34 1.94
N TRP A 397 4.80 30.40 1.29
CA TRP A 397 5.28 29.04 1.01
C TRP A 397 6.50 28.94 0.08
N VAL A 398 6.91 30.05 -0.56
CA VAL A 398 8.15 30.11 -1.36
C VAL A 398 9.38 29.91 -0.45
N ASN A 399 9.35 30.51 0.76
CA ASN A 399 10.44 30.47 1.72
C ASN A 399 10.15 29.60 2.94
N GLU A 400 8.89 29.25 3.20
CA GLU A 400 8.46 28.43 4.33
C GLU A 400 8.07 27.00 3.94
N LEU A 401 7.82 26.16 4.95
CA LEU A 401 7.23 24.85 4.75
C LEU A 401 5.83 25.00 4.12
N PRO A 402 5.49 24.24 3.07
CA PRO A 402 4.13 24.24 2.55
C PRO A 402 3.20 23.80 3.67
N GLN A 403 2.19 24.62 3.96
CA GLN A 403 1.28 24.38 5.07
C GLN A 403 0.65 22.98 4.91
N LEU A 404 0.68 22.16 5.96
CA LEU A 404 0.38 20.72 5.84
C LEU A 404 -0.98 20.45 5.18
N TRP A 405 -1.99 21.22 5.56
CA TRP A 405 -3.36 21.13 5.05
C TRP A 405 -3.49 21.30 3.54
N THR A 406 -2.51 21.91 2.87
CA THR A 406 -2.48 22.00 1.40
C THR A 406 -2.52 20.62 0.74
N MET A 407 -2.15 19.54 1.42
CA MET A 407 -2.27 18.18 0.88
C MET A 407 -3.72 17.75 0.57
N PHE A 408 -4.71 18.38 1.21
CA PHE A 408 -6.13 18.08 1.00
C PHE A 408 -6.76 18.91 -0.11
N TYR A 409 -5.99 19.84 -0.70
CA TYR A 409 -6.48 20.70 -1.76
C TYR A 409 -6.21 20.09 -3.13
N PRO A 410 -7.16 20.23 -4.08
CA PRO A 410 -6.94 19.79 -5.44
C PRO A 410 -5.78 20.56 -6.05
N LEU A 411 -4.93 19.83 -6.76
CA LEU A 411 -3.87 20.42 -7.58
C LEU A 411 -4.51 21.12 -8.77
N HIS A 412 -4.37 22.44 -8.86
CA HIS A 412 -4.94 23.22 -9.94
C HIS A 412 -3.97 23.29 -11.12
N GLY A 413 -4.54 23.11 -12.32
CA GLY A 413 -3.85 23.36 -13.57
C GLY A 413 -3.36 24.79 -13.67
N ARG A 414 -2.19 25.00 -14.26
CA ARG A 414 -1.63 26.34 -14.47
C ARG A 414 -2.53 27.30 -15.25
N ARG A 415 -3.45 26.75 -16.06
CA ARG A 415 -4.50 27.50 -16.76
C ARG A 415 -5.44 28.29 -15.87
N PHE A 416 -5.49 27.99 -14.56
CA PHE A 416 -6.33 28.71 -13.61
C PHE A 416 -5.61 29.90 -12.96
N PHE A 417 -4.36 30.18 -13.36
CA PHE A 417 -3.62 31.35 -12.90
C PHE A 417 -3.58 32.43 -13.95
N GLN A 418 -3.68 33.67 -13.48
CA GLN A 418 -3.26 34.82 -14.24
C GLN A 418 -1.75 34.75 -14.51
N ILE A 419 -1.35 35.36 -15.63
CA ILE A 419 0.04 35.39 -16.09
C ILE A 419 0.95 36.05 -15.04
N GLN A 420 0.46 37.07 -14.33
CA GLN A 420 1.16 37.75 -13.23
C GLN A 420 1.51 36.79 -12.10
N ASN A 421 0.55 35.97 -11.64
CA ASN A 421 0.76 34.98 -10.59
C ASN A 421 1.76 33.91 -11.04
N LEU A 422 1.69 33.49 -12.30
CA LEU A 422 2.65 32.55 -12.88
C LEU A 422 4.05 33.15 -13.01
N ALA A 423 4.17 34.44 -13.35
CA ALA A 423 5.46 35.11 -13.48
C ALA A 423 6.26 35.08 -12.17
N LEU A 424 5.57 35.34 -11.05
CA LEU A 424 6.16 35.26 -9.71
C LEU A 424 6.52 33.82 -9.32
N VAL A 425 5.64 32.85 -9.60
CA VAL A 425 5.85 31.43 -9.26
C VAL A 425 6.99 30.81 -10.06
N ASP A 426 7.05 31.11 -11.36
CA ASP A 426 8.04 30.58 -12.30
C ASP A 426 9.37 31.37 -12.24
N ARG A 427 9.45 32.43 -11.41
CA ARG A 427 10.59 33.36 -11.33
C ARG A 427 11.00 33.92 -12.69
N ASN A 428 10.01 34.16 -13.55
CA ASN A 428 10.23 34.78 -14.85
C ASN A 428 10.35 36.30 -14.68
N PHE A 429 11.50 36.74 -14.13
CA PHE A 429 11.77 38.15 -13.83
C PHE A 429 11.57 39.10 -15.02
N PRO A 430 11.92 38.74 -16.28
CA PRO A 430 11.61 39.59 -17.43
C PRO A 430 10.11 39.83 -17.61
N LEU A 431 9.29 38.78 -17.50
CA LEU A 431 7.84 38.88 -17.62
C LEU A 431 7.23 39.66 -16.44
N LEU A 432 7.76 39.42 -15.24
CA LEU A 432 7.32 40.10 -14.02
C LEU A 432 7.61 41.60 -14.06
N ASN A 433 8.84 41.98 -14.47
CA ASN A 433 9.23 43.38 -14.56
C ASN A 433 8.41 44.12 -15.61
N ASN A 434 8.18 43.52 -16.78
CA ASN A 434 7.29 44.11 -17.79
C ASN A 434 5.86 44.35 -17.27
N LEU A 435 5.34 43.45 -16.44
CA LEU A 435 3.99 43.60 -15.87
C LEU A 435 3.94 44.69 -14.78
N LEU A 436 4.99 44.77 -13.94
CA LEU A 436 5.11 45.83 -12.94
C LEU A 436 5.26 47.20 -13.59
N ASP A 437 6.01 47.30 -14.68
CA ASP A 437 6.18 48.56 -15.42
C ASP A 437 4.85 49.03 -16.04
N ILE A 438 4.03 48.12 -16.55
CA ILE A 438 2.68 48.43 -17.08
C ILE A 438 1.76 48.93 -15.94
N GLU A 439 1.71 48.22 -14.81
CA GLU A 439 0.89 48.64 -13.66
C GLU A 439 1.34 49.98 -13.08
N MET A 440 2.65 50.26 -13.05
CA MET A 440 3.18 51.55 -12.62
C MET A 440 2.81 52.69 -13.58
N GLN A 441 2.72 52.42 -14.87
CA GLN A 441 2.28 53.40 -15.88
C GLN A 441 0.77 53.67 -15.81
N GLU A 442 -0.05 52.68 -15.45
CA GLU A 442 -1.51 52.86 -15.30
C GLU A 442 -1.91 53.62 -14.02
N GLN A 443 -1.00 53.71 -13.04
CA GLN A 443 -1.23 54.44 -11.77
C GLN A 443 -0.76 55.90 -11.80
N GLN A 444 -0.04 56.33 -12.84
CA GLN A 444 0.38 57.71 -13.08
C GLN A 444 -0.61 58.42 -14.00
#